data_AF-A0A0P7VCT4-F1
#
_entry.id   AF-A0A0P7VCT4-F1
#
_cell.length_a   1.000
_cell.length_b   1.000
_cell.length_c   1.000
_cell.angle_alpha   90.00
_cell.angle_beta   90.00
_cell.angle_gamma   90.00
#
_symmetry.space_group_name_H-M   'P 1'
#
loop_
_entity.id
_entity.type
_entity.pdbx_description
1 polymer ?
#
loop_
_entity_poly.entity_id
_entity_poly.type
_entity_poly.pdbx_seq_one_letter_code
_entity_poly.pdbx_strand_id
1 'polypeptide(L)'
;MDCREGRSSYPSPCYIPSFQSELADLLKPISDNIQEIQNFREKNRGSKMFNHLSAVSESIPALGWVAVCQKPGPYVKEMTDAATFYTNRVLKDYKDTDKRHVDWVRSYLSIWTELQAYIKQHHTTGLVWSKTVSHGEIITPKNSRSVLSKL
;
A
#
# COMPACT_ATOMS: atom_id res chain seq x y z
N MET A 1 11.68 37.04 36.63
CA MET A 1 11.76 36.48 35.28
C MET A 1 11.09 35.12 35.34
N ASP A 2 9.90 35.03 34.74
CA ASP A 2 8.96 33.90 34.88
C ASP A 2 9.24 32.86 33.79
N CYS A 3 9.67 31.65 34.18
CA CYS A 3 9.83 30.51 33.29
C CYS A 3 8.50 29.74 33.24
N ARG A 4 7.56 30.19 32.40
CA ARG A 4 6.33 29.43 32.11
C ARG A 4 6.62 28.24 31.21
N GLU A 5 6.18 27.08 31.69
CA GLU A 5 6.00 25.82 30.98
C GLU A 5 5.16 26.00 29.71
N GLY A 6 5.84 26.04 28.56
CA GLY A 6 5.22 25.90 27.24
C GLY A 6 5.21 24.44 26.81
N ARG A 7 4.17 23.70 27.21
CA ARG A 7 3.91 22.33 26.77
C ARG A 7 3.62 22.34 25.26
N SER A 8 4.66 22.14 24.47
CA SER A 8 4.59 22.07 23.02
C SER A 8 3.96 20.73 22.60
N SER A 9 2.64 20.70 22.50
CA SER A 9 1.86 19.58 21.98
C SER A 9 1.88 19.59 20.45
N TYR A 10 3.06 19.43 19.84
CA TYR A 10 3.14 19.12 18.41
C TYR A 10 3.07 17.61 18.21
N PRO A 11 2.23 17.10 17.29
CA PRO A 11 2.24 15.68 16.96
C PRO A 11 3.63 15.32 16.45
N SER A 12 4.24 14.31 17.06
CA SER A 12 5.62 13.91 16.78
C SER A 12 5.83 13.73 15.28
N PRO A 13 6.86 14.36 14.69
CA PRO A 13 7.14 14.21 13.26
C PRO A 13 7.40 12.72 12.97
N CYS A 14 6.83 12.25 11.86
CA CYS A 14 7.14 10.96 11.23
C CYS A 14 8.65 10.72 11.37
N TYR A 15 9.06 9.82 12.26
CA TYR A 15 10.46 9.49 12.46
C TYR A 15 10.85 8.63 11.25
N ILE A 16 11.13 9.29 10.11
CA ILE A 16 11.96 8.67 9.09
C ILE A 16 13.31 8.57 9.78
N PRO A 17 13.75 7.37 10.21
CA PRO A 17 15.03 7.28 10.87
C PRO A 17 16.10 7.73 9.87
N SER A 18 17.31 7.99 10.32
CA SER A 18 18.52 8.13 9.49
C SER A 18 18.83 6.91 8.58
N PHE A 19 17.88 5.97 8.48
CA PHE A 19 17.81 4.74 7.71
C PHE A 19 17.15 4.95 6.33
N GLN A 20 17.24 6.12 5.68
CA GLN A 20 16.65 6.31 4.35
C GLN A 20 17.12 5.25 3.33
N SER A 21 18.39 4.86 3.41
CA SER A 21 18.96 3.77 2.59
C SER A 21 18.36 2.42 2.95
N GLU A 22 18.28 2.09 4.24
CA GLU A 22 17.77 0.79 4.69
C GLU A 22 16.26 0.64 4.46
N LEU A 23 15.50 1.73 4.57
CA LEU A 23 14.10 1.77 4.18
C LEU A 23 13.94 1.55 2.67
N ALA A 24 14.80 2.15 1.85
CA ALA A 24 14.79 1.92 0.40
C ALA A 24 15.08 0.44 0.08
N ASP A 25 16.02 -0.19 0.79
CA ASP A 25 16.34 -1.62 0.64
C ASP A 25 15.17 -2.51 1.07
N LEU A 26 14.50 -2.18 2.18
CA LEU A 26 13.31 -2.90 2.65
C LEU A 26 12.12 -2.78 1.67
N LEU A 27 11.95 -1.61 1.05
CA LEU A 27 10.87 -1.34 0.10
C LEU A 27 11.20 -1.77 -1.33
N LYS A 28 12.46 -2.12 -1.62
CA LYS A 28 12.92 -2.52 -2.95
C LYS A 28 12.07 -3.64 -3.57
N PRO A 29 11.72 -4.74 -2.85
CA PRO A 29 10.85 -5.78 -3.42
C PRO A 29 9.45 -5.28 -3.79
N ILE A 30 8.89 -4.34 -3.03
CA ILE A 30 7.58 -3.75 -3.33
C ILE A 30 7.68 -2.88 -4.59
N SER A 31 8.72 -2.05 -4.67
CA SER A 31 9.01 -1.19 -5.82
C SER A 31 9.19 -2.01 -7.11
N ASP A 32 9.94 -3.11 -7.04
CA ASP A 32 10.18 -3.98 -8.20
C ASP A 32 8.88 -4.64 -8.68
N ASN A 33 8.03 -5.12 -7.76
CA ASN A 33 6.71 -5.66 -8.10
C ASN A 33 5.77 -4.60 -8.71
N ILE A 34 5.78 -3.37 -8.18
CA ILE A 34 5.04 -2.23 -8.76
C ILE A 34 5.47 -2.00 -10.21
N GLN A 35 6.78 -1.97 -10.45
CA GLN A 35 7.33 -1.75 -11.78
C GLN A 35 6.98 -2.91 -12.73
N GLU A 36 7.01 -4.15 -12.26
CA GLU A 36 6.62 -5.32 -13.06
C GLU A 36 5.15 -5.23 -13.50
N ILE A 37 4.25 -4.83 -12.60
CA ILE A 37 2.82 -4.64 -12.89
C ILE A 37 2.62 -3.53 -13.94
N GLN A 38 3.34 -2.42 -13.82
CA GLN A 38 3.30 -1.33 -14.79
C GLN A 38 3.80 -1.80 -16.17
N ASN A 39 4.94 -2.49 -16.21
CA ASN A 39 5.51 -3.06 -17.42
C ASN A 39 4.57 -4.09 -18.07
N PHE A 40 3.86 -4.88 -17.27
CA PHE A 40 2.88 -5.86 -17.77
C PHE A 40 1.78 -5.17 -18.56
N ARG A 41 1.23 -4.06 -18.08
CA ARG A 41 0.28 -3.26 -18.85
C ARG A 41 0.89 -2.74 -20.14
N GLU A 42 2.09 -2.17 -20.10
CA GLU A 42 2.72 -1.55 -21.26
C GLU A 42 2.98 -2.55 -22.40
N LYS A 43 3.37 -3.78 -22.05
CA LYS A 43 3.54 -4.88 -23.00
C LYS A 43 2.22 -5.37 -23.60
N ASN A 44 1.09 -5.14 -22.91
CA ASN A 44 -0.24 -5.65 -23.27
C ASN A 44 -1.21 -4.53 -23.70
N ARG A 45 -0.71 -3.48 -24.38
CA ARG A 45 -1.54 -2.35 -24.86
C ARG A 45 -2.69 -2.76 -25.79
N GLY A 46 -2.56 -3.87 -26.52
CA GLY A 46 -3.60 -4.41 -27.39
C GLY A 46 -4.66 -5.27 -26.69
N SER A 47 -4.60 -5.44 -25.36
CA SER A 47 -5.53 -6.31 -24.63
C SER A 47 -6.96 -5.77 -24.65
N LYS A 48 -7.94 -6.66 -24.83
CA LYS A 48 -9.37 -6.34 -24.64
C LYS A 48 -9.68 -5.88 -23.21
N MET A 49 -8.81 -6.22 -22.26
CA MET A 49 -8.92 -5.82 -20.85
C MET A 49 -7.99 -4.66 -20.48
N PHE A 50 -7.56 -3.85 -21.45
CA PHE A 50 -6.62 -2.75 -21.21
C PHE A 50 -7.08 -1.77 -20.12
N ASN A 51 -8.39 -1.47 -20.02
CA ASN A 51 -8.92 -0.64 -18.94
C ASN A 51 -8.77 -1.29 -17.55
N HIS A 52 -8.85 -2.63 -17.45
CA HIS A 52 -8.61 -3.34 -16.20
C HIS A 52 -7.13 -3.25 -15.81
N LEU A 53 -6.24 -3.51 -16.78
CA LEU A 53 -4.79 -3.41 -16.57
C LEU A 53 -4.37 -1.98 -16.19
N SER A 54 -5.00 -0.97 -16.80
CA SER A 54 -4.76 0.44 -16.49
C SER A 54 -5.24 0.81 -15.10
N ALA A 55 -6.41 0.35 -14.67
CA ALA A 55 -6.87 0.58 -13.31
C ALA A 55 -5.86 0.04 -12.28
N VAL A 56 -5.28 -1.13 -12.55
CA VAL A 56 -4.29 -1.75 -11.66
C VAL A 56 -2.96 -1.01 -11.68
N SER A 57 -2.36 -0.80 -12.85
CA SER A 57 -1.01 -0.20 -12.95
C SER A 57 -0.92 1.22 -12.44
N GLU A 58 -2.01 2.00 -12.57
CA GLU A 58 -2.03 3.41 -12.20
C GLU A 58 -2.33 3.61 -10.70
N SER A 59 -2.92 2.61 -10.03
CA SER A 59 -3.22 2.67 -8.59
C SER A 59 -2.27 1.88 -7.71
N ILE A 60 -1.56 0.87 -8.26
CA ILE A 60 -0.62 0.06 -7.48
C ILE A 60 0.48 0.85 -6.73
N PRO A 61 0.95 2.04 -7.19
CA PRO A 61 1.88 2.85 -6.41
C PRO A 61 1.35 3.23 -5.01
N ALA A 62 0.03 3.19 -4.79
CA ALA A 62 -0.58 3.38 -3.47
C ALA A 62 0.01 2.49 -2.38
N LEU A 63 0.53 1.30 -2.70
CA LEU A 63 1.23 0.43 -1.74
C LEU A 63 2.49 1.09 -1.15
N GLY A 64 3.06 2.08 -1.84
CA GLY A 64 4.15 2.92 -1.36
C GLY A 64 3.78 3.92 -0.26
N TRP A 65 2.52 3.96 0.21
CA TRP A 65 2.09 4.88 1.27
C TRP A 65 2.92 4.80 2.55
N VAL A 66 3.56 3.65 2.81
CA VAL A 66 4.46 3.40 3.95
C VAL A 66 5.68 4.33 3.97
N ALA A 67 6.08 4.87 2.81
CA ALA A 67 7.14 5.85 2.67
C ALA A 67 6.62 7.31 2.69
N VAL A 68 5.31 7.52 2.74
CA VAL A 68 4.68 8.85 2.73
C VAL A 68 4.45 9.34 4.15
N CYS A 69 5.21 10.37 4.54
CA CYS A 69 4.99 11.05 5.82
C CYS A 69 3.91 12.13 5.71
N GLN A 70 3.26 12.41 6.85
CA GLN A 70 2.23 13.44 7.05
C GLN A 70 0.86 13.19 6.42
N LYS A 71 0.77 12.69 5.17
CA LYS A 71 -0.51 12.56 4.46
C LYS A 71 -0.65 11.23 3.68
N PRO A 72 -0.47 10.06 4.32
CA PRO A 72 -0.63 8.77 3.64
C PRO A 72 -2.06 8.50 3.15
N GLY A 73 -3.08 8.96 3.90
CA GLY A 73 -4.49 8.80 3.48
C GLY A 73 -4.81 9.53 2.18
N PRO A 74 -4.56 10.85 2.08
CA PRO A 74 -4.72 11.59 0.82
C PRO A 74 -3.92 11.00 -0.35
N TYR A 75 -2.70 10.52 -0.12
CA TYR A 75 -1.90 9.84 -1.15
C TYR A 75 -2.60 8.60 -1.71
N VAL A 76 -3.08 7.69 -0.86
CA VAL A 76 -3.82 6.51 -1.32
C VAL A 76 -5.12 6.91 -2.04
N LYS A 77 -5.77 7.98 -1.59
CA LYS A 77 -6.97 8.51 -2.26
C LYS A 77 -6.67 8.95 -3.70
N GLU A 78 -5.62 9.72 -3.92
CA GLU A 78 -5.22 10.18 -5.26
C GLU A 78 -4.98 8.99 -6.22
N MET A 79 -4.30 7.95 -5.74
CA MET A 79 -4.09 6.71 -6.51
C MET A 79 -5.41 5.94 -6.77
N THR A 80 -6.34 5.98 -5.81
CA THR A 80 -7.67 5.37 -5.96
C THR A 80 -8.53 6.13 -6.98
N ASP A 81 -8.42 7.46 -7.01
CA ASP A 81 -9.10 8.30 -8.00
C ASP A 81 -8.59 7.98 -9.41
N ALA A 82 -7.29 7.70 -9.57
CA ALA A 82 -6.70 7.22 -10.83
C ALA A 82 -7.25 5.86 -11.25
N ALA A 83 -7.37 4.88 -10.35
CA ALA A 83 -8.06 3.62 -10.63
C ALA A 83 -9.51 3.85 -11.07
N THR A 84 -10.22 4.73 -10.35
CA THR A 84 -11.64 5.03 -10.58
C THR A 84 -11.90 5.52 -12.01
N PHE A 85 -10.99 6.34 -12.56
CA PHE A 85 -11.08 6.79 -13.95
C PHE A 85 -11.17 5.64 -14.95
N TYR A 86 -10.35 4.59 -14.78
CA TYR A 86 -10.35 3.43 -15.67
C TYR A 86 -11.44 2.42 -15.33
N THR A 87 -11.75 2.20 -14.05
CA THR A 87 -12.83 1.29 -13.66
C THR A 87 -14.20 1.83 -14.09
N ASN A 88 -14.41 3.14 -14.14
CA ASN A 88 -15.62 3.73 -14.70
C ASN A 88 -15.81 3.38 -16.18
N ARG A 89 -14.72 3.26 -16.95
CA ARG A 89 -14.77 2.78 -18.34
C ARG A 89 -15.16 1.30 -18.40
N VAL A 90 -14.60 0.48 -17.50
CA VAL A 90 -15.02 -0.93 -17.36
C VAL A 90 -16.50 -1.03 -17.04
N LEU A 91 -17.01 -0.24 -16.09
CA LEU A 91 -18.44 -0.23 -15.77
C LEU A 91 -19.27 0.21 -16.98
N LYS A 92 -18.83 1.22 -17.72
CA LYS A 92 -19.53 1.68 -18.93
C LYS A 92 -19.68 0.56 -19.96
N ASP A 93 -18.63 -0.22 -20.19
CA ASP A 93 -18.59 -1.23 -21.25
C ASP A 93 -19.28 -2.55 -20.84
N TYR A 94 -19.30 -2.88 -19.54
CA TYR A 94 -19.71 -4.20 -19.05
C TYR A 94 -20.94 -4.22 -18.12
N LYS A 95 -21.46 -3.07 -17.66
CA LYS A 95 -22.58 -3.01 -16.68
C LYS A 95 -23.83 -3.79 -17.08
N ASP A 96 -24.16 -3.80 -18.37
CA ASP A 96 -25.35 -4.45 -18.93
C ASP A 96 -25.00 -5.74 -19.68
N THR A 97 -23.71 -6.10 -19.72
CA THR A 97 -23.18 -7.21 -20.53
C THR A 97 -22.71 -8.38 -19.66
N ASP A 98 -21.78 -8.13 -18.74
CA ASP A 98 -21.19 -9.17 -17.90
C ASP A 98 -20.92 -8.64 -16.49
N LYS A 99 -21.71 -9.15 -15.55
CA LYS A 99 -21.68 -8.76 -14.15
C LYS A 99 -20.36 -9.06 -13.45
N ARG A 100 -19.57 -10.04 -13.94
CA ARG A 100 -18.26 -10.39 -13.34
C ARG A 100 -17.29 -9.20 -13.37
N HIS A 101 -17.34 -8.38 -14.41
CA HIS A 101 -16.52 -7.17 -14.49
C HIS A 101 -16.98 -6.08 -13.51
N VAL A 102 -18.30 -5.97 -13.28
CA VAL A 102 -18.87 -5.06 -12.28
C VAL A 102 -18.42 -5.48 -10.88
N ASP A 103 -18.51 -6.77 -10.56
CA ASP A 103 -18.10 -7.30 -9.27
C ASP A 103 -16.57 -7.23 -9.08
N TRP A 104 -15.79 -7.39 -10.16
CA TRP A 104 -14.36 -7.11 -10.16
C TRP A 104 -14.05 -5.65 -9.81
N VAL A 105 -14.72 -4.68 -10.43
CA VAL A 105 -14.53 -3.25 -10.12
C VAL A 105 -14.82 -2.97 -8.66
N ARG A 106 -15.93 -3.48 -8.12
CA ARG A 106 -16.31 -3.29 -6.72
C ARG A 106 -15.27 -3.88 -5.77
N SER A 107 -14.86 -5.12 -6.02
CA SER A 107 -13.87 -5.83 -5.19
C SER A 107 -12.51 -5.15 -5.26
N TYR A 108 -12.13 -4.61 -6.43
CA TYR A 108 -10.86 -3.91 -6.59
C TYR A 108 -10.84 -2.58 -5.84
N LEU A 109 -11.91 -1.79 -5.93
CA LEU A 109 -12.01 -0.50 -5.23
C LEU A 109 -12.18 -0.66 -3.71
N SER A 110 -12.73 -1.78 -3.23
CA SER A 110 -12.87 -2.02 -1.79
C SER A 110 -11.52 -2.17 -1.10
N ILE A 111 -10.52 -2.78 -1.75
CA ILE A 111 -9.14 -2.89 -1.24
C ILE A 111 -8.60 -1.52 -0.84
N TRP A 112 -8.73 -0.54 -1.73
CA TRP A 112 -8.22 0.81 -1.48
C TRP A 112 -9.02 1.57 -0.42
N THR A 113 -10.33 1.34 -0.38
CA THR A 113 -11.23 1.93 0.61
C THR A 113 -10.89 1.42 2.02
N GLU A 114 -10.72 0.10 2.16
CA GLU A 114 -10.31 -0.53 3.42
C GLU A 114 -8.90 -0.11 3.82
N LEU A 115 -7.97 0.02 2.87
CA LEU A 115 -6.64 0.54 3.15
C LEU A 115 -6.66 1.98 3.67
N GLN A 116 -7.46 2.86 3.07
CA GLN A 116 -7.63 4.23 3.59
C GLN A 116 -8.22 4.23 5.01
N ALA A 117 -9.21 3.36 5.28
CA ALA A 117 -9.78 3.22 6.61
C ALA A 117 -8.73 2.74 7.63
N TYR A 118 -7.92 1.75 7.27
CA TYR A 118 -6.81 1.25 8.08
C TYR A 118 -5.79 2.35 8.39
N ILE A 119 -5.32 3.07 7.37
CA ILE A 119 -4.37 4.18 7.53
C ILE A 119 -4.95 5.26 8.45
N LYS A 120 -6.22 5.61 8.28
CA LYS A 120 -6.89 6.62 9.12
C LYS A 120 -7.04 6.18 10.59
N GLN A 121 -7.16 4.88 10.84
CA GLN A 121 -7.31 4.33 12.19
C GLN A 121 -5.96 4.17 12.91
N HIS A 122 -4.90 3.78 12.19
CA HIS A 122 -3.63 3.35 12.80
C HIS A 122 -2.42 4.23 12.45
N HIS A 123 -2.44 4.94 11.31
CA HIS A 123 -1.27 5.60 10.72
C HIS A 123 -1.60 6.98 10.13
N THR A 124 -2.44 7.76 10.82
CA THR A 124 -3.00 9.03 10.33
C THR A 124 -1.94 10.04 9.89
N THR A 125 -0.80 10.08 10.58
CA THR A 125 0.31 11.02 10.33
C THR A 125 1.52 10.37 9.65
N GLY A 126 1.35 9.16 9.11
CA GLY A 126 2.43 8.35 8.56
C GLY A 126 2.64 7.05 9.36
N LEU A 127 3.38 6.12 8.76
CA LEU A 127 3.78 4.88 9.42
C LEU A 127 4.76 5.21 10.56
N VAL A 128 4.42 4.81 11.78
CA VAL A 128 5.30 4.94 12.94
C VAL A 128 6.19 3.71 13.01
N TRP A 129 7.46 3.88 12.68
CA TRP A 129 8.47 2.83 12.82
C TRP A 129 8.87 2.69 14.30
N SER A 130 8.85 1.47 14.84
CA SER A 130 9.34 1.24 16.20
C SER A 130 10.85 1.50 16.27
N LYS A 131 11.31 2.20 17.32
CA LYS A 131 12.75 2.46 17.58
C LYS A 131 13.52 1.21 18.01
N THR A 132 12.85 0.07 18.24
CA THR A 132 13.49 -1.18 18.65
C THR A 132 13.76 -2.07 17.45
N VAL A 133 14.75 -1.71 16.64
CA VAL A 133 15.56 -2.72 15.95
C VAL A 133 16.60 -3.16 16.98
N SER A 134 16.21 -4.04 17.91
CA SER A 134 17.21 -4.86 18.60
C SER A 134 17.83 -5.73 17.52
N HIS A 135 19.10 -5.48 17.22
CA HIS A 135 19.91 -6.26 16.29
C HIS A 135 19.59 -7.76 16.38
N GLY A 136 19.08 -8.31 15.27
CA GLY A 136 19.14 -9.73 14.95
C GLY A 136 18.20 -10.65 15.72
N GLU A 137 16.99 -10.86 15.18
CA GLU A 137 16.47 -12.22 15.04
C GLU A 137 15.46 -12.27 13.88
N ILE A 138 15.85 -12.91 12.78
CA ILE A 138 14.93 -13.27 11.70
C ILE A 138 13.95 -14.27 12.30
N ILE A 139 12.72 -13.84 12.59
CA ILE A 139 11.65 -14.73 13.01
C ILE A 139 11.30 -15.60 11.80
N THR A 140 11.98 -16.74 11.69
CA THR A 140 11.54 -17.82 10.81
C THR A 140 10.21 -18.36 11.34
N PRO A 141 9.24 -18.68 10.45
CA PRO A 141 7.99 -19.27 10.89
C PRO A 141 8.30 -20.65 11.47
N LYS A 142 8.04 -20.83 12.78
CA LYS A 142 8.10 -22.15 13.44
C LYS A 142 7.00 -23.03 12.86
N ASN A 143 7.33 -23.74 11.77
CA ASN A 143 6.48 -24.77 11.22
C ASN A 143 6.40 -25.95 12.19
N SER A 144 5.18 -26.44 12.34
CA SER A 144 4.79 -27.53 13.21
C SER A 144 5.13 -28.89 12.59
N ARG A 145 5.44 -29.87 13.44
CA ARG A 145 5.57 -31.34 13.23
C ARG A 145 6.93 -31.90 12.84
N SER A 146 7.52 -32.65 13.79
CA SER A 146 7.78 -34.09 13.61
C SER A 146 8.11 -34.71 14.96
N VAL A 147 7.17 -35.51 15.47
CA VAL A 147 7.32 -36.31 16.69
C VAL A 147 7.85 -37.67 16.27
N LEU A 148 9.13 -37.82 15.92
CA LEU A 148 9.73 -39.14 15.65
C LEU A 148 11.23 -39.17 15.98
N SER A 149 11.56 -39.56 17.21
CA SER A 149 12.78 -40.32 17.53
C SER A 149 12.71 -40.83 18.97
N LYS A 150 11.96 -41.93 19.14
CA LYS A 150 12.25 -42.93 20.16
C LYS A 150 12.41 -44.26 19.42
N LEU A 151 13.65 -44.53 19.01
CA LEU A 151 14.21 -45.86 18.89
C LEU A 151 15.51 -45.82 19.71
#